data_AF-A0A841HY57-F1
#
_entry.id   AF-A0A841HY57-F1
#
_cell.length_a   1.000
_cell.length_b   1.000
_cell.length_c   1.000
_cell.angle_alpha   90.00
_cell.angle_beta   90.00
_cell.angle_gamma   90.00
#
_symmetry.space_group_name_H-M   'P 1'
#
loop_
_entity.id
_entity.type
_entity.pdbx_description
1 polymer ?
#
loop_
_entity_poly.entity_id
_entity_poly.type
_entity_poly.pdbx_seq_one_letter_code
_entity_poly.pdbx_strand_id
1 'polypeptide(L)'
;MAVRVEHTFVTFTPPAGARALIGDFTDWDRREPIAVTGADIVLEFPRNSWIEYAWVGEDGKPFADPDNPRRSLNPWWPYPRAVEIGTYPLHPLLAEPGPEVPRGRAERLAWEGGVFGGTRRAYVYTPPNYDPARRYPVFYVQDGVAFYRTGRLGEIADLALHQGLTEPAVFVFLEPGDRSHEYYLNDDYLRFLEAEVFPRVEGEFAVRTDPQGRGLWGASLGGLISLYTAAHHPEQFSRVVSHSGAFLADPGSARRDTRGASEWLRGALSSRPPEHLRVAMDSGTIEWLLAPNRRMAALFQDLGIAHQYREYASGHNWVSWRNALPEALLYQLGKGAAPV
;
A
#
# COMPACT_ATOMS: atom_id res chain seq x y z
N MET A 1 6.66 -30.93 -12.06
CA MET A 1 5.87 -29.70 -11.82
C MET A 1 6.47 -29.02 -10.62
N ALA A 2 6.85 -27.75 -10.73
CA ALA A 2 7.51 -26.99 -9.66
C ALA A 2 6.64 -26.86 -8.41
N VAL A 3 5.37 -26.56 -8.65
CA VAL A 3 4.35 -26.36 -7.63
C VAL A 3 3.08 -27.05 -8.08
N ARG A 4 2.42 -27.73 -7.15
CA ARG A 4 1.10 -28.33 -7.34
C ARG A 4 0.14 -27.83 -6.26
N VAL A 5 -1.10 -27.61 -6.65
CA VAL A 5 -2.16 -27.17 -5.75
C VAL A 5 -3.25 -28.23 -5.72
N GLU A 6 -3.52 -28.77 -4.54
CA GLU A 6 -4.57 -29.76 -4.29
C GLU A 6 -5.47 -29.24 -3.15
N HIS A 7 -6.66 -28.76 -3.51
CA HIS A 7 -7.55 -28.03 -2.60
C HIS A 7 -6.88 -26.80 -1.97
N THR A 8 -6.53 -26.86 -0.69
CA THR A 8 -5.82 -25.80 0.07
C THR A 8 -4.35 -26.11 0.29
N PHE A 9 -3.89 -27.31 -0.10
CA PHE A 9 -2.51 -27.73 0.03
C PHE A 9 -1.72 -27.34 -1.20
N VAL A 10 -0.56 -26.76 -0.97
CA VAL A 10 0.42 -26.42 -1.99
C VAL A 10 1.67 -27.24 -1.74
N THR A 11 2.03 -28.05 -2.73
CA THR A 11 3.25 -28.83 -2.76
C THR A 11 4.30 -28.08 -3.56
N PHE A 12 5.40 -27.68 -2.91
CA PHE A 12 6.58 -27.08 -3.52
C PHE A 12 7.65 -28.16 -3.69
N THR A 13 8.04 -28.42 -4.94
CA THR A 13 9.13 -29.35 -5.28
C THR A 13 10.43 -28.55 -5.44
N PRO A 14 11.45 -28.78 -4.58
CA PRO A 14 12.70 -28.01 -4.64
C PRO A 14 13.45 -28.21 -5.97
N PRO A 15 13.81 -27.14 -6.69
CA PRO A 15 14.67 -27.23 -7.87
C PRO A 15 16.13 -27.48 -7.45
N ALA A 16 16.98 -27.83 -8.43
CA ALA A 16 18.40 -28.00 -8.19
C ALA A 16 19.03 -26.74 -7.54
N GLY A 17 19.81 -26.94 -6.48
CA GLY A 17 20.48 -25.86 -5.74
C GLY A 17 19.62 -25.14 -4.69
N ALA A 18 18.33 -25.47 -4.56
CA ALA A 18 17.49 -24.93 -3.49
C ALA A 18 17.87 -25.52 -2.12
N ARG A 19 18.06 -24.64 -1.13
CA ARG A 19 18.40 -24.98 0.26
C ARG A 19 17.28 -24.63 1.24
N ALA A 20 16.49 -23.61 0.94
CA ALA A 20 15.30 -23.29 1.72
C ALA A 20 14.22 -22.63 0.85
N LEU A 21 13.00 -22.59 1.38
CA LEU A 21 11.84 -21.93 0.82
C LEU A 21 11.46 -20.72 1.70
N ILE A 22 11.22 -19.58 1.06
CA ILE A 22 10.71 -18.37 1.70
C ILE A 22 9.51 -17.83 0.92
N GLY A 23 8.71 -16.97 1.56
CA GLY A 23 7.59 -16.30 0.90
C GLY A 23 6.74 -15.54 1.90
N ASP A 24 5.50 -15.25 1.52
CA ASP A 24 4.54 -14.56 2.39
C ASP A 24 4.36 -15.28 3.73
N PHE A 25 4.35 -16.62 3.75
CA PHE A 25 4.22 -17.44 4.97
C PHE A 25 5.44 -17.43 5.90
N THR A 26 6.62 -17.05 5.41
CA THR A 26 7.80 -16.80 6.24
C THR A 26 8.04 -15.31 6.46
N ASP A 27 7.11 -14.45 6.03
CA ASP A 27 7.29 -13.01 6.00
C ASP A 27 8.61 -12.62 5.30
N TRP A 28 8.97 -13.37 4.24
CA TRP A 28 10.20 -13.31 3.45
C TRP A 28 11.51 -13.54 4.22
N ASP A 29 11.86 -12.64 5.12
CA ASP A 29 13.11 -12.63 5.89
C ASP A 29 12.89 -12.45 7.41
N ARG A 30 11.63 -12.49 7.86
CA ARG A 30 11.28 -12.22 9.27
C ARG A 30 11.01 -13.49 10.08
N ARG A 31 10.80 -14.63 9.42
CA ARG A 31 10.76 -15.96 10.04
C ARG A 31 11.82 -16.85 9.42
N GLU A 32 12.15 -17.92 10.14
CA GLU A 32 13.09 -18.95 9.68
C GLU A 32 12.63 -19.47 8.29
N PRO A 33 13.54 -19.48 7.29
CA PRO A 33 13.28 -20.15 6.01
C PRO A 33 12.96 -21.64 6.22
N ILE A 34 12.08 -22.20 5.39
CA ILE A 34 11.74 -23.62 5.47
C ILE A 34 12.82 -24.43 4.76
N ALA A 35 13.64 -25.16 5.52
CA ALA A 35 14.75 -25.93 4.98
C ALA A 35 14.32 -27.04 4.01
N VAL A 36 15.09 -27.22 2.94
CA VAL A 36 14.94 -28.34 2.00
C VAL A 36 15.63 -29.59 2.56
N THR A 37 14.87 -30.66 2.75
CA THR A 37 15.36 -31.92 3.37
C THR A 37 15.38 -33.12 2.41
N GLY A 38 15.26 -32.87 1.10
CA GLY A 38 15.22 -33.91 0.06
C GLY A 38 13.82 -34.46 -0.25
N ALA A 39 12.77 -33.90 0.36
CA ALA A 39 11.37 -34.16 0.06
C ALA A 39 10.64 -32.89 -0.38
N ASP A 40 9.45 -33.05 -0.97
CA ASP A 40 8.52 -31.95 -1.25
C ASP A 40 8.13 -31.24 0.05
N ILE A 41 7.98 -29.91 -0.02
CA ILE A 41 7.46 -29.09 1.08
C ILE A 41 5.96 -28.91 0.84
N VAL A 42 5.12 -29.31 1.80
CA VAL A 42 3.66 -29.17 1.70
C VAL A 42 3.17 -28.19 2.75
N LEU A 43 2.50 -27.13 2.29
CA LEU A 43 1.93 -26.09 3.14
C LEU A 43 0.43 -25.94 2.85
N GLU A 44 -0.33 -25.60 3.88
CA GLU A 44 -1.76 -25.29 3.73
C GLU A 44 -1.97 -23.77 3.71
N PHE A 45 -2.80 -23.31 2.78
CA PHE A 45 -3.17 -21.90 2.63
C PHE A 45 -4.68 -21.72 2.58
N PRO A 46 -5.20 -20.54 2.96
CA PRO A 46 -6.60 -20.21 2.76
C PRO A 46 -7.03 -20.38 1.30
N ARG A 47 -8.29 -20.77 1.07
CA ARG A 47 -8.86 -20.76 -0.29
C ARG A 47 -8.88 -19.34 -0.84
N ASN A 48 -8.85 -19.25 -2.17
CA ASN A 48 -8.91 -18.00 -2.93
C ASN A 48 -7.78 -17.05 -2.56
N SER A 49 -6.57 -17.61 -2.39
CA SER A 49 -5.39 -16.86 -1.97
C SER A 49 -4.35 -16.72 -3.08
N TRP A 50 -3.56 -15.65 -2.97
CA TRP A 50 -2.38 -15.38 -3.80
C TRP A 50 -1.15 -15.37 -2.92
N ILE A 51 -0.21 -16.30 -3.17
CA ILE A 51 0.99 -16.48 -2.35
C ILE A 51 2.21 -16.19 -3.18
N GLU A 52 3.02 -15.24 -2.74
CA GLU A 52 4.37 -15.05 -3.27
C GLU A 52 5.39 -15.93 -2.53
N TYR A 53 6.32 -16.51 -3.28
CA TYR A 53 7.43 -17.31 -2.74
C TYR A 53 8.70 -17.20 -3.59
N ALA A 54 9.80 -17.66 -3.03
CA ALA A 54 11.08 -17.84 -3.70
C ALA A 54 11.88 -18.97 -3.05
N TRP A 55 12.85 -19.52 -3.79
CA TRP A 55 13.82 -20.45 -3.24
C TRP A 55 15.05 -19.68 -2.76
N VAL A 56 15.76 -20.21 -1.77
CA VAL A 56 17.04 -19.69 -1.29
C VAL A 56 18.14 -20.67 -1.68
N GLY A 57 19.19 -20.16 -2.34
CA GLY A 57 20.31 -20.95 -2.81
C GLY A 57 21.37 -21.25 -1.74
N GLU A 58 22.42 -21.98 -2.14
CA GLU A 58 23.59 -22.25 -1.31
C GLU A 58 24.33 -20.99 -0.84
N ASP A 59 24.26 -19.92 -1.64
CA ASP A 59 24.84 -18.62 -1.33
C ASP A 59 23.98 -17.80 -0.36
N GLY A 60 22.87 -18.36 0.12
CA GLY A 60 21.91 -17.71 1.02
C GLY A 60 21.03 -16.66 0.33
N LYS A 61 21.06 -16.55 -1.01
CA LYS A 61 20.28 -15.54 -1.74
C LYS A 61 18.97 -16.10 -2.29
N PRO A 62 17.88 -15.30 -2.25
CA PRO A 62 16.65 -15.65 -2.94
C PRO A 62 16.84 -15.71 -4.46
N PHE A 63 16.23 -16.72 -5.09
CA PHE A 63 16.14 -16.86 -6.52
C PHE A 63 14.76 -17.38 -6.94
N ALA A 64 14.40 -17.12 -8.19
CA ALA A 64 13.13 -17.54 -8.74
C ALA A 64 13.06 -19.05 -8.89
N ASP A 65 11.88 -19.61 -8.64
CA ASP A 65 11.58 -20.96 -9.12
C ASP A 65 11.67 -21.00 -10.66
N PRO A 66 12.61 -21.77 -11.24
CA PRO A 66 12.80 -21.83 -12.68
C PRO A 66 11.64 -22.55 -13.39
N ASP A 67 10.92 -23.41 -12.66
CA ASP A 67 9.88 -24.28 -13.21
C ASP A 67 8.47 -23.69 -12.99
N ASN A 68 8.34 -22.56 -12.28
CA ASN A 68 7.12 -21.79 -12.17
C ASN A 68 7.21 -20.47 -12.98
N PRO A 69 6.51 -20.36 -14.13
CA PRO A 69 6.56 -19.15 -14.95
C PRO A 69 5.71 -18.00 -14.37
N ARG A 70 4.86 -18.25 -13.37
CA ARG A 70 3.93 -17.26 -12.83
C ARG A 70 4.69 -16.25 -11.95
N ARG A 71 5.03 -15.11 -12.54
CA ARG A 71 5.58 -13.96 -11.80
C ARG A 71 4.50 -13.29 -10.98
N SER A 72 4.91 -12.70 -9.86
CA SER A 72 4.03 -11.78 -9.13
C SER A 72 4.23 -10.34 -9.55
N LEU A 73 3.27 -9.49 -9.19
CA LEU A 73 3.38 -8.05 -9.31
C LEU A 73 4.32 -7.55 -8.21
N ASN A 74 5.62 -7.42 -8.51
CA ASN A 74 6.60 -6.98 -7.51
C ASN A 74 7.59 -5.97 -8.14
N PRO A 75 7.63 -4.70 -7.68
CA PRO A 75 8.48 -3.67 -8.26
C PRO A 75 9.91 -3.67 -7.72
N TRP A 76 10.18 -4.41 -6.63
CA TRP A 76 11.47 -4.36 -5.94
C TRP A 76 12.35 -5.56 -6.25
N TRP A 77 11.73 -6.73 -6.47
CA TRP A 77 12.45 -7.96 -6.71
C TRP A 77 11.93 -8.69 -7.95
N PRO A 78 12.82 -9.21 -8.81
CA PRO A 78 12.42 -9.95 -10.00
C PRO A 78 12.19 -11.46 -9.74
N TYR A 79 12.63 -11.93 -8.56
CA TYR A 79 12.63 -13.35 -8.23
C TYR A 79 11.29 -13.93 -7.73
N PRO A 80 10.37 -13.18 -7.08
CA PRO A 80 9.12 -13.74 -6.58
C PRO A 80 8.34 -14.48 -7.66
N ARG A 81 7.85 -15.66 -7.29
CA ARG A 81 6.86 -16.43 -8.04
C ARG A 81 5.59 -16.53 -7.24
N ALA A 82 4.48 -16.72 -7.95
CA ALA A 82 3.18 -16.76 -7.33
C ALA A 82 2.55 -18.15 -7.45
N VAL A 83 1.76 -18.48 -6.42
CA VAL A 83 0.83 -19.61 -6.41
C VAL A 83 -0.56 -19.05 -6.13
N GLU A 84 -1.52 -19.47 -6.93
CA GLU A 84 -2.93 -19.14 -6.74
C GLU A 84 -3.65 -20.39 -6.23
N ILE A 85 -4.32 -20.26 -5.08
CA ILE A 85 -5.09 -21.34 -4.47
C ILE A 85 -6.57 -21.09 -4.75
N GLY A 86 -7.16 -21.85 -5.69
CA GLY A 86 -8.50 -21.57 -6.20
C GLY A 86 -8.48 -20.40 -7.19
N THR A 87 -9.44 -19.48 -7.06
CA THR A 87 -9.48 -18.23 -7.85
C THR A 87 -9.34 -17.06 -6.90
N TYR A 88 -8.25 -16.31 -7.02
CA TYR A 88 -8.04 -15.11 -6.22
C TYR A 88 -9.08 -14.04 -6.62
N PRO A 89 -9.90 -13.55 -5.68
CA PRO A 89 -11.05 -12.73 -6.01
C PRO A 89 -10.57 -11.31 -6.30
N LEU A 90 -10.53 -10.97 -7.59
CA LEU A 90 -10.26 -9.60 -8.01
C LEU A 90 -11.51 -8.74 -7.83
N HIS A 91 -11.31 -7.50 -7.37
CA HIS A 91 -12.38 -6.51 -7.35
C HIS A 91 -12.94 -6.33 -8.77
N PRO A 92 -14.27 -6.20 -8.98
CA PRO A 92 -14.86 -6.12 -10.31
C PRO A 92 -14.29 -5.03 -11.23
N LEU A 93 -13.85 -3.89 -10.67
CA LEU A 93 -13.15 -2.82 -11.41
C LEU A 93 -11.81 -3.25 -12.01
N LEU A 94 -11.25 -4.38 -11.57
CA LEU A 94 -9.99 -4.95 -12.06
C LEU A 94 -10.20 -6.18 -12.96
N ALA A 95 -11.44 -6.55 -13.25
CA ALA A 95 -11.74 -7.65 -14.14
C ALA A 95 -11.30 -7.32 -15.58
N GLU A 96 -10.56 -8.23 -16.21
CA GLU A 96 -10.00 -8.05 -17.56
C GLU A 96 -10.81 -8.86 -18.62
N PRO A 97 -10.88 -8.37 -19.88
CA PRO A 97 -10.44 -7.04 -20.32
C PRO A 97 -11.42 -5.96 -19.86
N GLY A 98 -10.90 -4.89 -19.25
CA GLY A 98 -11.69 -3.72 -18.88
C GLY A 98 -12.12 -2.90 -20.12
N PRO A 99 -13.19 -2.09 -20.03
CA PRO A 99 -13.60 -1.22 -21.13
C PRO A 99 -12.56 -0.15 -21.43
N GLU A 100 -12.48 0.30 -22.68
CA GLU A 100 -11.73 1.51 -23.02
C GLU A 100 -12.46 2.73 -22.45
N VAL A 101 -11.77 3.49 -21.59
CA VAL A 101 -12.33 4.65 -20.89
C VAL A 101 -11.46 5.89 -21.11
N PRO A 102 -12.02 7.11 -21.04
CA PRO A 102 -11.23 8.33 -21.01
C PRO A 102 -10.15 8.25 -19.94
N ARG A 103 -8.91 8.61 -20.30
CA ARG A 103 -7.75 8.54 -19.40
C ARG A 103 -7.38 9.90 -18.85
N GLY A 104 -7.02 9.92 -17.57
CA GLY A 104 -6.34 11.05 -16.96
C GLY A 104 -4.94 11.28 -17.54
N ARG A 105 -4.29 12.35 -17.09
CA ARG A 105 -2.94 12.73 -17.52
C ARG A 105 -2.03 12.85 -16.32
N ALA A 106 -0.81 12.34 -16.44
CA ALA A 106 0.22 12.49 -15.42
C ALA A 106 1.35 13.40 -15.92
N GLU A 107 1.67 14.41 -15.12
CA GLU A 107 2.84 15.27 -15.29
C GLU A 107 3.93 14.88 -14.30
N ARG A 108 5.19 14.87 -14.73
CA ARG A 108 6.32 14.56 -13.86
C ARG A 108 6.94 15.84 -13.32
N LEU A 109 7.04 15.93 -12.00
CA LEU A 109 7.80 16.96 -11.30
C LEU A 109 9.14 16.40 -10.83
N ALA A 110 10.16 17.26 -10.84
CA ALA A 110 11.46 17.00 -10.22
C ALA A 110 12.03 18.30 -9.66
N TRP A 111 12.61 18.25 -8.47
CA TRP A 111 13.21 19.40 -7.82
C TRP A 111 14.32 18.96 -6.86
N GLU A 112 15.17 19.89 -6.45
CA GLU A 112 16.17 19.64 -5.42
C GLU A 112 15.53 19.79 -4.03
N GLY A 113 15.66 18.77 -3.20
CA GLY A 113 15.05 18.72 -1.86
C GLY A 113 15.85 19.51 -0.84
N GLY A 114 15.17 20.37 -0.08
CA GLY A 114 15.75 21.12 1.03
C GLY A 114 15.58 20.42 2.38
N VAL A 115 14.45 19.74 2.60
CA VAL A 115 14.10 19.08 3.86
C VAL A 115 14.78 17.73 4.01
N PHE A 116 14.64 16.86 3.00
CA PHE A 116 15.25 15.51 3.01
C PHE A 116 16.46 15.36 2.09
N GLY A 117 16.91 16.45 1.46
CA GLY A 117 18.03 16.46 0.54
C GLY A 117 17.78 15.69 -0.77
N GLY A 118 18.70 15.86 -1.71
CA GLY A 118 18.73 15.14 -2.99
C GLY A 118 17.58 15.47 -3.94
N THR A 119 17.63 14.89 -5.14
CA THR A 119 16.60 15.16 -6.15
C THR A 119 15.29 14.43 -5.84
N ARG A 120 14.26 15.20 -5.53
CA ARG A 120 12.89 14.76 -5.30
C ARG A 120 12.14 14.60 -6.62
N ARG A 121 11.18 13.68 -6.65
CA ARG A 121 10.36 13.40 -7.83
C ARG A 121 8.91 13.15 -7.43
N ALA A 122 7.99 13.61 -8.27
CA ALA A 122 6.59 13.28 -8.15
C ALA A 122 5.96 13.07 -9.53
N TYR A 123 4.83 12.36 -9.57
CA TYR A 123 3.90 12.43 -10.70
C TYR A 123 2.59 13.04 -10.21
N VAL A 124 2.13 14.11 -10.85
CA VAL A 124 0.82 14.71 -10.59
C VAL A 124 -0.15 14.20 -11.64
N TYR A 125 -1.06 13.34 -11.21
CA TYR A 125 -2.14 12.84 -12.04
C TYR A 125 -3.37 13.73 -11.92
N THR A 126 -3.92 14.12 -13.07
CA THR A 126 -5.20 14.82 -13.21
C THR A 126 -6.23 13.91 -13.86
N PRO A 127 -7.50 13.95 -13.42
CA PRO A 127 -8.56 13.10 -13.96
C PRO A 127 -8.89 13.47 -15.42
N PRO A 128 -9.57 12.59 -16.17
CA PRO A 128 -10.04 12.91 -17.51
C PRO A 128 -10.99 14.10 -17.45
N ASN A 129 -10.95 14.96 -18.47
CA ASN A 129 -11.71 16.21 -18.52
C ASN A 129 -11.40 17.16 -17.34
N TYR A 130 -10.16 17.17 -16.87
CA TYR A 130 -9.69 18.12 -15.87
C TYR A 130 -9.92 19.58 -16.32
N ASP A 131 -10.50 20.37 -15.43
CA ASP A 131 -10.87 21.77 -15.63
C ASP A 131 -10.22 22.64 -14.54
N PRO A 132 -9.27 23.51 -14.90
CA PRO A 132 -8.61 24.44 -13.96
C PRO A 132 -9.58 25.39 -13.22
N ALA A 133 -10.81 25.58 -13.70
CA ALA A 133 -11.82 26.38 -13.03
C ALA A 133 -12.49 25.66 -11.83
N ARG A 134 -12.36 24.33 -11.74
CA ARG A 134 -12.87 23.53 -10.61
C ARG A 134 -11.83 23.44 -9.48
N ARG A 135 -12.21 22.86 -8.35
CA ARG A 135 -11.26 22.47 -7.29
C ARG A 135 -11.47 21.02 -6.92
N TYR A 136 -10.43 20.21 -7.07
CA TYR A 136 -10.48 18.76 -6.89
C TYR A 136 -9.95 18.35 -5.50
N PRO A 137 -10.52 17.32 -4.85
CA PRO A 137 -9.81 16.61 -3.79
C PRO A 137 -8.43 16.16 -4.27
N VAL A 138 -7.44 16.18 -3.38
CA VAL A 138 -6.07 15.76 -3.67
C VAL A 138 -5.58 14.73 -2.66
N PHE A 139 -4.96 13.66 -3.16
CA PHE A 139 -4.26 12.68 -2.33
C PHE A 139 -2.77 12.73 -2.60
N TYR A 140 -1.98 12.91 -1.54
CA TYR A 140 -0.52 12.76 -1.58
C TYR A 140 -0.18 11.30 -1.31
N VAL A 141 0.27 10.62 -2.36
CA VAL A 141 0.44 9.16 -2.42
C VAL A 141 1.92 8.82 -2.23
N GLN A 142 2.23 8.14 -1.14
CA GLN A 142 3.57 7.64 -0.79
C GLN A 142 3.99 6.51 -1.72
N ASP A 143 5.30 6.28 -1.84
CA ASP A 143 5.84 5.27 -2.77
C ASP A 143 5.35 5.50 -4.21
N GLY A 144 5.44 6.76 -4.65
CA GLY A 144 4.74 7.29 -5.81
C GLY A 144 4.89 6.48 -7.08
N VAL A 145 6.13 6.12 -7.48
CA VAL A 145 6.35 5.33 -8.70
C VAL A 145 5.63 3.98 -8.62
N ALA A 146 5.60 3.36 -7.44
CA ALA A 146 5.00 2.06 -7.25
C ALA A 146 3.46 2.13 -7.35
N PHE A 147 2.79 3.08 -6.69
CA PHE A 147 1.34 3.26 -6.89
C PHE A 147 0.97 3.71 -8.30
N TYR A 148 1.82 4.53 -8.93
CA TYR A 148 1.58 5.00 -10.30
C TYR A 148 1.71 3.86 -11.33
N ARG A 149 2.81 3.10 -11.30
CA ARG A 149 3.11 2.08 -12.33
C ARG A 149 2.65 0.67 -11.99
N THR A 150 2.79 0.28 -10.72
CA THR A 150 2.48 -1.08 -10.26
C THR A 150 1.03 -1.18 -9.80
N GLY A 151 0.62 -0.25 -8.92
CA GLY A 151 -0.77 -0.14 -8.46
C GLY A 151 -1.72 0.33 -9.56
N ARG A 152 -1.23 1.13 -10.53
CA ARG A 152 -2.02 1.77 -11.59
C ARG A 152 -3.22 2.55 -11.03
N LEU A 153 -3.02 3.25 -9.92
CA LEU A 153 -4.08 3.93 -9.18
C LEU A 153 -4.88 4.92 -10.07
N GLY A 154 -4.19 5.68 -10.93
CA GLY A 154 -4.84 6.60 -11.87
C GLY A 154 -5.79 5.88 -12.84
N GLU A 155 -5.38 4.73 -13.38
CA GLU A 155 -6.23 3.94 -14.29
C GLU A 155 -7.45 3.34 -13.57
N ILE A 156 -7.30 2.94 -12.32
CA ILE A 156 -8.41 2.44 -11.51
C ILE A 156 -9.39 3.58 -11.21
N ALA A 157 -8.86 4.78 -10.91
CA ALA A 157 -9.67 5.97 -10.73
C ALA A 157 -10.41 6.37 -12.02
N ASP A 158 -9.78 6.24 -13.21
CA ASP A 158 -10.45 6.43 -14.50
C ASP A 158 -11.66 5.50 -14.66
N LEU A 159 -11.47 4.20 -14.37
CA LEU A 159 -12.54 3.20 -14.47
C LEU A 159 -13.69 3.50 -13.51
N ALA A 160 -13.37 3.81 -12.25
CA ALA A 160 -14.37 4.15 -11.25
C ALA A 160 -15.14 5.45 -11.61
N LEU A 161 -14.43 6.46 -12.12
CA LEU A 161 -15.02 7.72 -12.55
C LEU A 161 -15.92 7.53 -13.79
N HIS A 162 -15.47 6.74 -14.78
CA HIS A 162 -16.25 6.43 -15.98
C HIS A 162 -17.55 5.70 -15.65
N GLN A 163 -17.52 4.77 -14.69
CA GLN A 163 -18.72 4.09 -14.17
C GLN A 163 -19.57 4.98 -13.25
N GLY A 164 -19.15 6.23 -13.00
CA GLY A 164 -19.87 7.19 -12.19
C GLY A 164 -19.84 6.89 -10.70
N LEU A 165 -18.93 6.03 -10.23
CA LEU A 165 -18.86 5.56 -8.85
C LEU A 165 -18.17 6.58 -7.92
N THR A 166 -17.19 7.33 -8.43
CA THR A 166 -16.43 8.32 -7.65
C THR A 166 -16.57 9.74 -8.21
N GLU A 167 -16.27 10.72 -7.36
CA GLU A 167 -15.91 12.07 -7.82
C GLU A 167 -14.49 12.08 -8.43
N PRO A 168 -14.18 13.01 -9.36
CA PRO A 168 -12.83 13.15 -9.90
C PRO A 168 -11.87 13.70 -8.83
N ALA A 169 -10.63 13.21 -8.80
CA ALA A 169 -9.59 13.63 -7.85
C ALA A 169 -8.20 13.72 -8.51
N VAL A 170 -7.31 14.48 -7.88
CA VAL A 170 -5.89 14.58 -8.24
C VAL A 170 -5.08 13.66 -7.33
N PHE A 171 -4.14 12.91 -7.91
CA PHE A 171 -3.21 12.06 -7.16
C PHE A 171 -1.78 12.56 -7.37
N VAL A 172 -1.08 12.85 -6.27
CA VAL A 172 0.31 13.28 -6.27
C VAL A 172 1.17 12.12 -5.79
N PHE A 173 1.77 11.40 -6.73
CA PHE A 173 2.61 10.25 -6.47
C PHE A 173 4.02 10.70 -6.07
N LEU A 174 4.31 10.74 -4.77
CA LEU A 174 5.56 11.21 -4.18
C LEU A 174 6.57 10.08 -4.01
N GLU A 175 7.74 10.22 -4.65
CA GLU A 175 8.83 9.26 -4.47
C GLU A 175 9.65 9.62 -3.21
N PRO A 176 9.91 8.67 -2.30
CA PRO A 176 10.80 8.88 -1.17
C PRO A 176 12.27 8.92 -1.62
N GLY A 177 13.11 9.59 -0.83
CA GLY A 177 14.57 9.53 -0.93
C GLY A 177 15.10 8.44 -0.01
N ASP A 178 15.27 8.75 1.28
CA ASP A 178 15.47 7.73 2.33
C ASP A 178 14.11 7.37 2.91
N ARG A 179 13.46 6.38 2.29
CA ARG A 179 12.13 5.91 2.69
C ARG A 179 12.02 5.57 4.18
N SER A 180 13.06 5.00 4.78
CA SER A 180 13.00 4.60 6.19
C SER A 180 13.08 5.82 7.10
N HIS A 181 13.95 6.77 6.80
CA HIS A 181 14.06 8.01 7.57
C HIS A 181 12.82 8.90 7.41
N GLU A 182 12.29 9.00 6.20
CA GLU A 182 11.17 9.88 5.88
C GLU A 182 9.84 9.37 6.44
N TYR A 183 9.61 8.04 6.41
CA TYR A 183 8.28 7.48 6.71
C TYR A 183 8.14 6.87 8.12
N TYR A 184 9.20 6.80 8.90
CA TYR A 184 9.13 6.23 10.25
C TYR A 184 8.85 7.34 11.28
N LEU A 185 7.57 7.70 11.45
CA LEU A 185 7.07 8.63 12.47
C LEU A 185 7.85 9.96 12.53
N ASN A 186 8.16 10.53 11.37
CA ASN A 186 9.03 11.71 11.27
C ASN A 186 8.23 12.99 10.97
N ASP A 187 8.27 13.95 11.88
CA ASP A 187 7.58 15.25 11.74
C ASP A 187 8.11 16.09 10.58
N ASP A 188 9.38 15.89 10.19
CA ASP A 188 9.96 16.56 9.02
C ASP A 188 9.20 16.22 7.73
N TYR A 189 8.42 15.14 7.73
CA TYR A 189 7.60 14.78 6.59
C TYR A 189 6.51 15.83 6.30
N LEU A 190 5.86 16.39 7.33
CA LEU A 190 4.94 17.51 7.10
C LEU A 190 5.69 18.73 6.58
N ARG A 191 6.85 19.05 7.16
CA ARG A 191 7.68 20.18 6.71
C ARG A 191 8.04 20.04 5.23
N PHE A 192 8.37 18.83 4.77
CA PHE A 192 8.60 18.54 3.35
C PHE A 192 7.35 18.81 2.50
N LEU A 193 6.17 18.36 2.95
CA LEU A 193 4.93 18.63 2.23
C LEU A 193 4.65 20.13 2.11
N GLU A 194 4.73 20.86 3.22
CA GLU A 194 4.41 22.30 3.29
C GLU A 194 5.43 23.16 2.52
N ALA A 195 6.72 22.90 2.72
CA ALA A 195 7.78 23.74 2.17
C ALA A 195 8.02 23.46 0.67
N GLU A 196 7.79 22.22 0.22
CA GLU A 196 8.22 21.79 -1.10
C GLU A 196 7.09 21.30 -1.99
N VAL A 197 6.17 20.49 -1.46
CA VAL A 197 5.16 19.82 -2.28
C VAL A 197 3.95 20.73 -2.52
N PHE A 198 3.35 21.28 -1.47
CA PHE A 198 2.15 22.10 -1.58
C PHE A 198 2.35 23.30 -2.51
N PRO A 199 3.46 24.07 -2.45
CA PRO A 199 3.64 25.21 -3.37
C PRO A 199 3.67 24.81 -4.85
N ARG A 200 4.23 23.63 -5.16
CA ARG A 200 4.34 23.11 -6.54
C ARG A 200 3.04 22.50 -7.05
N VAL A 201 2.29 21.83 -6.16
CA VAL A 201 1.04 21.18 -6.55
C VAL A 201 -0.12 22.17 -6.48
N GLU A 202 -0.29 22.86 -5.36
CA GLU A 202 -1.45 23.72 -5.12
C GLU A 202 -1.33 25.08 -5.80
N GLY A 203 -0.11 25.49 -6.15
CA GLY A 203 0.15 26.68 -6.97
C GLY A 203 -0.13 26.48 -8.46
N GLU A 204 -0.06 25.25 -8.96
CA GLU A 204 -0.14 24.94 -10.41
C GLU A 204 -1.39 24.13 -10.77
N PHE A 205 -1.89 23.30 -9.85
CA PHE A 205 -3.04 22.44 -10.05
C PHE A 205 -4.24 22.93 -9.22
N ALA A 206 -5.42 22.75 -9.78
CA ALA A 206 -6.69 23.22 -9.28
C ALA A 206 -7.21 22.29 -8.18
N VAL A 207 -6.48 22.19 -7.08
CA VAL A 207 -6.80 21.31 -5.95
C VAL A 207 -7.38 22.09 -4.78
N ARG A 208 -8.15 21.40 -3.92
CA ARG A 208 -8.62 21.93 -2.65
C ARG A 208 -7.46 21.96 -1.64
N THR A 209 -7.31 23.09 -0.95
CA THR A 209 -6.21 23.33 -0.01
C THR A 209 -6.66 23.33 1.46
N ASP A 210 -7.94 23.04 1.70
CA ASP A 210 -8.50 22.85 3.04
C ASP A 210 -8.35 21.37 3.50
N PRO A 211 -8.50 21.06 4.80
CA PRO A 211 -8.35 19.71 5.32
C PRO A 211 -9.31 18.69 4.71
N GLN A 212 -10.55 19.10 4.40
CA GLN A 212 -11.52 18.23 3.74
C GLN A 212 -11.08 17.90 2.31
N GLY A 213 -10.30 18.81 1.71
CA GLY A 213 -9.57 18.78 0.45
C GLY A 213 -8.49 17.72 0.30
N ARG A 214 -7.72 17.52 1.38
CA ARG A 214 -6.45 16.80 1.34
C ARG A 214 -6.54 15.44 2.03
N GLY A 215 -5.92 14.45 1.39
CA GLY A 215 -5.70 13.13 1.95
C GLY A 215 -4.27 12.63 1.77
N LEU A 216 -3.90 11.65 2.57
CA LEU A 216 -2.65 10.90 2.47
C LEU A 216 -2.94 9.44 2.12
N TRP A 217 -2.09 8.83 1.31
CA TRP A 217 -2.27 7.45 0.82
C TRP A 217 -0.94 6.72 0.84
N GLY A 218 -0.84 5.55 1.45
CA GLY A 218 0.40 4.76 1.35
C GLY A 218 0.25 3.29 1.75
N ALA A 219 1.32 2.53 1.51
CA ALA A 219 1.44 1.13 1.91
C ALA A 219 2.59 0.92 2.90
N SER A 220 2.47 0.00 3.86
CA SER A 220 3.53 -0.34 4.81
C SER A 220 3.99 0.90 5.61
N LEU A 221 5.28 1.28 5.54
CA LEU A 221 5.76 2.57 6.09
C LEU A 221 5.03 3.79 5.52
N GLY A 222 4.64 3.76 4.24
CA GLY A 222 3.82 4.82 3.64
C GLY A 222 2.45 4.94 4.31
N GLY A 223 1.86 3.82 4.76
CA GLY A 223 0.62 3.82 5.54
C GLY A 223 0.84 4.33 6.97
N LEU A 224 1.97 3.99 7.58
CA LEU A 224 2.39 4.50 8.89
C LEU A 224 2.51 6.03 8.90
N ILE A 225 3.33 6.60 7.99
CA ILE A 225 3.52 8.04 7.92
C ILE A 225 2.23 8.78 7.55
N SER A 226 1.42 8.20 6.66
CA SER A 226 0.15 8.81 6.25
C SER A 226 -0.81 8.97 7.44
N LEU A 227 -0.98 7.91 8.24
CA LEU A 227 -1.84 7.99 9.43
C LEU A 227 -1.21 8.86 10.51
N TYR A 228 0.09 8.72 10.76
CA TYR A 228 0.81 9.52 11.75
C TYR A 228 0.65 11.03 11.47
N THR A 229 1.00 11.47 10.26
CA THR A 229 0.93 12.88 9.88
C THR A 229 -0.51 13.40 9.91
N ALA A 230 -1.47 12.69 9.31
CA ALA A 230 -2.85 13.17 9.29
C ALA A 230 -3.49 13.27 10.69
N ALA A 231 -3.17 12.33 11.58
CA ALA A 231 -3.74 12.31 12.93
C ALA A 231 -3.19 13.44 13.82
N HIS A 232 -1.94 13.85 13.61
CA HIS A 232 -1.31 14.93 14.38
C HIS A 232 -1.60 16.32 13.80
N HIS A 233 -2.09 16.40 12.55
CA HIS A 233 -2.30 17.64 11.81
C HIS A 233 -3.73 17.77 11.24
N PRO A 234 -4.75 17.88 12.11
CA PRO A 234 -6.15 18.06 11.69
C PRO A 234 -6.39 19.30 10.84
N GLU A 235 -5.54 20.32 10.98
CA GLU A 235 -5.54 21.54 10.19
C GLU A 235 -5.04 21.35 8.76
N GLN A 236 -4.51 20.17 8.42
CA GLN A 236 -3.97 19.87 7.09
C GLN A 236 -4.72 18.74 6.38
N PHE A 237 -5.17 17.70 7.08
CA PHE A 237 -5.70 16.48 6.45
C PHE A 237 -6.93 15.94 7.17
N SER A 238 -7.86 15.37 6.40
CA SER A 238 -9.03 14.65 6.93
C SER A 238 -9.19 13.22 6.41
N ARG A 239 -8.34 12.80 5.46
CA ARG A 239 -8.48 11.50 4.78
C ARG A 239 -7.17 10.73 4.77
N VAL A 240 -7.25 9.44 5.08
CA VAL A 240 -6.09 8.53 5.06
C VAL A 240 -6.46 7.24 4.35
N VAL A 241 -5.56 6.74 3.51
CA VAL A 241 -5.58 5.36 3.01
C VAL A 241 -4.28 4.67 3.44
N SER A 242 -4.41 3.53 4.12
CA SER A 242 -3.28 2.76 4.66
C SER A 242 -3.40 1.29 4.27
N HIS A 243 -2.58 0.86 3.31
CA HIS A 243 -2.46 -0.53 2.91
C HIS A 243 -1.41 -1.23 3.77
N SER A 244 -1.81 -2.21 4.57
CA SER A 244 -0.93 -3.00 5.45
C SER A 244 0.01 -2.11 6.27
N GLY A 245 -0.55 -1.13 6.99
CA GLY A 245 0.22 -0.11 7.71
C GLY A 245 1.23 -0.73 8.68
N ALA A 246 2.47 -0.24 8.66
CA ALA A 246 3.56 -0.73 9.50
C ALA A 246 3.45 -0.22 10.95
N PHE A 247 2.37 -0.56 11.66
CA PHE A 247 2.04 -0.02 12.99
C PHE A 247 2.81 -0.63 14.17
N LEU A 248 3.71 -1.58 13.90
CA LEU A 248 4.80 -1.90 14.82
C LEU A 248 5.87 -0.83 14.61
N ALA A 249 5.76 0.28 15.33
CA ALA A 249 6.68 1.39 15.21
C ALA A 249 6.71 2.18 16.51
N ASP A 250 7.91 2.62 16.90
CA ASP A 250 8.15 3.37 18.11
C ASP A 250 9.18 4.47 17.84
N PRO A 251 8.89 5.76 18.11
CA PRO A 251 9.84 6.85 17.86
C PRO A 251 11.15 6.70 18.65
N GLY A 252 11.15 5.95 19.75
CA GLY A 252 12.35 5.59 20.52
C GLY A 252 13.16 4.44 19.92
N SER A 253 12.73 3.84 18.80
CA SER A 253 13.43 2.73 18.15
C SER A 253 14.69 3.21 17.42
N ALA A 254 15.86 2.86 17.95
CA ALA A 254 17.15 3.21 17.34
C ALA A 254 17.35 2.67 15.91
N ARG A 255 16.57 1.66 15.49
CA ARG A 255 16.70 1.00 14.19
C ARG A 255 15.48 1.16 13.28
N ARG A 256 14.49 1.98 13.66
CA ARG A 256 13.24 2.10 12.91
C ARG A 256 12.61 0.73 12.65
N ASP A 257 12.57 -0.06 13.72
CA ASP A 257 12.14 -1.46 13.68
C ASP A 257 10.63 -1.56 13.38
N THR A 258 10.28 -2.44 12.43
CA THR A 258 8.88 -2.78 12.09
C THR A 258 8.54 -4.25 12.36
N ARG A 259 9.36 -4.92 13.18
CA ARG A 259 9.24 -6.34 13.54
C ARG A 259 8.83 -6.51 14.99
N GLY A 260 9.59 -5.94 15.92
CA GLY A 260 9.42 -6.12 17.36
C GLY A 260 9.19 -4.82 18.13
N ALA A 261 9.08 -3.69 17.44
CA ALA A 261 8.75 -2.41 18.04
C ALA A 261 7.35 -2.43 18.67
N SER A 262 7.13 -1.50 19.61
CA SER A 262 5.82 -1.29 20.22
C SER A 262 4.80 -0.77 19.19
N GLU A 263 3.52 -0.72 19.56
CA GLU A 263 2.47 -0.07 18.77
C GLU A 263 2.25 1.37 19.24
N TRP A 264 3.33 2.17 19.24
CA TRP A 264 3.31 3.51 19.83
C TRP A 264 2.19 4.37 19.25
N LEU A 265 2.02 4.38 17.92
CA LEU A 265 0.99 5.17 17.25
C LEU A 265 -0.40 4.79 17.75
N ARG A 266 -0.70 3.49 17.92
CA ARG A 266 -2.01 3.06 18.44
C ARG A 266 -2.25 3.58 19.85
N GLY A 267 -1.23 3.55 20.72
CA GLY A 267 -1.30 4.13 22.07
C GLY A 267 -1.51 5.64 22.06
N ALA A 268 -0.81 6.35 21.18
CA ALA A 268 -0.96 7.79 20.98
C ALA A 268 -2.38 8.16 20.52
N LEU A 269 -2.93 7.45 19.52
CA LEU A 269 -4.28 7.70 19.00
C LEU A 269 -5.37 7.32 20.00
N SER A 270 -5.14 6.32 20.86
CA SER A 270 -6.05 6.03 21.97
C SER A 270 -6.10 7.15 23.01
N SER A 271 -5.00 7.90 23.17
CA SER A 271 -4.90 8.98 24.15
C SER A 271 -5.39 10.32 23.57
N ARG A 272 -5.22 10.52 22.26
CA ARG A 272 -5.70 11.66 21.51
C ARG A 272 -6.39 11.18 20.21
N PRO A 273 -7.69 10.82 20.30
CA PRO A 273 -8.45 10.33 19.16
C PRO A 273 -8.45 11.30 17.96
N PRO A 274 -8.14 10.83 16.73
CA PRO A 274 -8.21 11.66 15.53
C PRO A 274 -9.63 11.63 14.93
N GLU A 275 -10.58 12.22 15.64
CA GLU A 275 -12.02 12.22 15.27
C GLU A 275 -12.30 12.90 13.92
N HIS A 276 -11.39 13.77 13.47
CA HIS A 276 -11.47 14.48 12.19
C HIS A 276 -11.11 13.61 10.97
N LEU A 277 -10.71 12.34 11.17
CA LEU A 277 -10.25 11.48 10.09
C LEU A 277 -11.33 10.54 9.55
N ARG A 278 -11.28 10.37 8.23
CA ARG A 278 -11.86 9.25 7.49
C ARG A 278 -10.75 8.33 6.98
N VAL A 279 -10.70 7.10 7.49
CA VAL A 279 -9.58 6.16 7.21
C VAL A 279 -10.04 4.94 6.42
N ALA A 280 -9.40 4.65 5.29
CA ALA A 280 -9.47 3.34 4.64
C ALA A 280 -8.24 2.52 4.98
N MET A 281 -8.44 1.28 5.43
CA MET A 281 -7.37 0.38 5.81
C MET A 281 -7.57 -1.00 5.20
N ASP A 282 -6.46 -1.69 4.96
CA ASP A 282 -6.48 -3.11 4.65
C ASP A 282 -5.21 -3.83 5.08
N SER A 283 -5.25 -5.16 5.07
CA SER A 283 -4.10 -6.03 5.32
C SER A 283 -4.23 -7.34 4.55
N GLY A 284 -3.10 -7.95 4.20
CA GLY A 284 -3.04 -9.37 3.90
C GLY A 284 -3.29 -10.21 5.16
N THR A 285 -3.88 -11.39 5.01
CA THR A 285 -4.05 -12.35 6.11
C THR A 285 -2.81 -13.21 6.36
N ILE A 286 -1.80 -13.12 5.50
CA ILE A 286 -0.58 -13.94 5.50
C ILE A 286 0.64 -13.01 5.61
N GLU A 287 0.59 -12.10 6.58
CA GLU A 287 1.67 -11.17 6.87
C GLU A 287 1.77 -10.85 8.37
N TRP A 288 2.96 -10.47 8.82
CA TRP A 288 3.22 -10.10 10.22
C TRP A 288 2.49 -8.83 10.70
N LEU A 289 2.02 -7.97 9.80
CA LEU A 289 1.31 -6.73 10.15
C LEU A 289 -0.21 -6.90 10.30
N LEU A 290 -0.75 -8.09 10.07
CA LEU A 290 -2.18 -8.37 10.23
C LEU A 290 -2.70 -7.98 11.61
N ALA A 291 -2.05 -8.48 12.67
CA ALA A 291 -2.53 -8.27 14.03
C ALA A 291 -2.47 -6.78 14.47
N PRO A 292 -1.40 -6.01 14.19
CA PRO A 292 -1.39 -4.57 14.39
C PRO A 292 -2.48 -3.82 13.62
N ASN A 293 -2.73 -4.16 12.35
CA ASN A 293 -3.79 -3.51 11.55
C ASN A 293 -5.19 -3.81 12.10
N ARG A 294 -5.47 -5.06 12.50
CA ARG A 294 -6.71 -5.44 13.21
C ARG A 294 -6.91 -4.64 14.50
N ARG A 295 -5.86 -4.48 15.31
CA ARG A 295 -5.93 -3.71 16.57
C ARG A 295 -6.15 -2.22 16.34
N MET A 296 -5.56 -1.65 15.29
CA MET A 296 -5.80 -0.26 14.91
C MET A 296 -7.24 -0.05 14.43
N ALA A 297 -7.76 -0.96 13.59
CA ALA A 297 -9.15 -0.91 13.15
C ALA A 297 -10.14 -1.05 14.33
N ALA A 298 -9.87 -1.97 15.27
CA ALA A 298 -10.67 -2.11 16.48
C ALA A 298 -10.66 -0.82 17.33
N LEU A 299 -9.50 -0.17 17.49
CA LEU A 299 -9.42 1.12 18.16
C LEU A 299 -10.28 2.19 17.48
N PHE A 300 -10.27 2.27 16.15
CA PHE A 300 -11.12 3.22 15.42
C PHE A 300 -12.61 2.92 15.59
N GLN A 301 -12.98 1.64 15.66
CA GLN A 301 -14.34 1.24 15.98
C GLN A 301 -14.76 1.65 17.39
N ASP A 302 -13.90 1.45 18.38
CA ASP A 302 -14.17 1.80 19.78
C ASP A 302 -14.27 3.33 19.99
N LEU A 303 -13.48 4.10 19.25
CA LEU A 303 -13.47 5.57 19.29
C LEU A 303 -14.53 6.21 18.37
N GLY A 304 -15.27 5.44 17.56
CA GLY A 304 -16.25 5.97 16.62
C GLY A 304 -15.64 6.75 15.45
N ILE A 305 -14.37 6.52 15.12
CA ILE A 305 -13.69 7.16 13.99
C ILE A 305 -14.21 6.55 12.69
N ALA A 306 -14.50 7.41 11.70
CA ALA A 306 -15.04 6.97 10.41
C ALA A 306 -14.02 6.13 9.64
N HIS A 307 -14.15 4.80 9.65
CA HIS A 307 -13.17 3.92 9.01
C HIS A 307 -13.79 2.75 8.25
N GLN A 308 -13.02 2.21 7.31
CA GLN A 308 -13.20 0.86 6.76
C GLN A 308 -11.95 0.02 6.97
N TYR A 309 -12.13 -1.27 7.19
CA TYR A 309 -11.06 -2.25 7.22
C TYR A 309 -11.40 -3.47 6.36
N ARG A 310 -10.42 -3.93 5.57
CA ARG A 310 -10.54 -5.10 4.68
C ARG A 310 -9.35 -6.03 4.84
N GLU A 311 -9.59 -7.31 4.62
CA GLU A 311 -8.55 -8.32 4.66
C GLU A 311 -8.54 -9.10 3.36
N TYR A 312 -7.35 -9.39 2.86
CA TYR A 312 -7.13 -10.12 1.60
C TYR A 312 -6.34 -11.38 1.89
N ALA A 313 -6.74 -12.50 1.30
CA ALA A 313 -6.06 -13.79 1.44
C ALA A 313 -4.73 -13.78 0.65
N SER A 314 -3.76 -13.02 1.12
CA SER A 314 -2.47 -12.76 0.48
C SER A 314 -1.49 -12.26 1.54
N GLY A 315 -0.22 -12.14 1.19
CA GLY A 315 0.78 -11.50 2.04
C GLY A 315 0.91 -9.99 1.87
N HIS A 316 2.07 -9.48 2.29
CA HIS A 316 2.45 -8.07 2.25
C HIS A 316 2.96 -7.69 0.85
N ASN A 317 2.08 -7.70 -0.15
CA ASN A 317 2.47 -7.61 -1.56
C ASN A 317 1.56 -6.70 -2.41
N TRP A 318 2.03 -6.35 -3.61
CA TRP A 318 1.30 -5.44 -4.49
C TRP A 318 0.08 -6.07 -5.16
N VAL A 319 -0.05 -7.39 -5.18
CA VAL A 319 -1.26 -8.04 -5.70
C VAL A 319 -2.44 -7.74 -4.78
N SER A 320 -2.27 -7.86 -3.46
CA SER A 320 -3.30 -7.48 -2.49
C SER A 320 -3.52 -5.97 -2.47
N TRP A 321 -2.47 -5.16 -2.40
CA TRP A 321 -2.64 -3.70 -2.37
C TRP A 321 -3.32 -3.16 -3.61
N ARG A 322 -2.95 -3.65 -4.82
CA ARG A 322 -3.63 -3.28 -6.07
C ARG A 322 -5.10 -3.69 -6.03
N ASN A 323 -5.41 -4.88 -5.50
CA ASN A 323 -6.78 -5.36 -5.37
C ASN A 323 -7.62 -4.53 -4.39
N ALA A 324 -6.97 -3.90 -3.39
CA ALA A 324 -7.61 -3.06 -2.40
C ALA A 324 -7.87 -1.61 -2.86
N LEU A 325 -7.14 -1.12 -3.87
CA LEU A 325 -7.29 0.27 -4.35
C LEU A 325 -8.72 0.65 -4.72
N PRO A 326 -9.52 -0.19 -5.42
CA PRO A 326 -10.89 0.15 -5.76
C PRO A 326 -11.76 0.40 -4.53
N GLU A 327 -11.73 -0.47 -3.51
CA GLU A 327 -12.54 -0.29 -2.30
C GLU A 327 -12.10 0.95 -1.51
N ALA A 328 -10.80 1.22 -1.43
CA ALA A 328 -10.29 2.42 -0.79
C ALA A 328 -10.72 3.71 -1.54
N LEU A 329 -10.65 3.70 -2.87
CA LEU A 329 -11.13 4.81 -3.71
C LEU A 329 -12.62 5.06 -3.49
N LEU A 330 -13.44 4.01 -3.53
CA LEU A 330 -14.89 4.12 -3.35
C LEU A 330 -15.26 4.66 -1.96
N TYR A 331 -14.55 4.25 -0.92
CA TYR A 331 -14.77 4.76 0.43
C TYR A 331 -14.41 6.23 0.58
N GLN A 332 -13.33 6.65 -0.08
CA GLN A 332 -12.82 8.01 0.04
C GLN A 332 -13.50 9.01 -0.90
N LEU A 333 -13.92 8.58 -2.09
CA LEU A 333 -14.38 9.44 -3.19
C LEU A 333 -15.76 9.04 -3.72
N GLY A 334 -16.42 8.04 -3.14
CA GLY A 334 -17.71 7.54 -3.59
C GLY A 334 -18.81 8.60 -3.51
N LYS A 335 -19.69 8.65 -4.52
CA LYS A 335 -20.84 9.57 -4.50
C LYS A 335 -21.76 9.22 -3.32
N GLY A 336 -21.94 10.18 -2.41
CA GLY A 336 -22.72 9.97 -1.18
C GLY A 336 -21.87 9.57 0.04
N ALA A 337 -20.55 9.51 -0.07
CA ALA A 337 -19.69 9.49 1.11
C ALA A 337 -20.03 10.69 2.01
N ALA A 338 -20.39 10.42 3.26
CA ALA A 338 -20.75 11.49 4.20
C ALA A 338 -19.58 12.50 4.31
N PRO A 339 -19.85 13.81 4.39
CA PRO A 339 -18.82 14.75 4.82
C PRO A 339 -18.23 14.26 6.14
N VAL A 340 -16.92 14.43 6.30
CA VAL A 340 -16.23 14.20 7.59
C VAL A 340 -16.56 15.34 8.53
#